data_AF-A0A8H4XHY8-F1
#
_entry.id   AF-A0A8H4XHY8-F1
#
_cell.length_a   1.000
_cell.length_b   1.000
_cell.length_c   1.000
_cell.angle_alpha   90.00
_cell.angle_beta   90.00
_cell.angle_gamma   90.00
#
_symmetry.space_group_name_H-M   'P 1'
#
loop_
_entity.id
_entity.type
_entity.pdbx_description
1 polymer ?
#
loop_
_entity_poly.entity_id
_entity_poly.type
_entity_poly.pdbx_seq_one_letter_code
_entity_poly.pdbx_strand_id
1 'polypeptide(L)'
;MESKKETTKYSDFSPPGKPGVPFRFADFDPGDIEARGAHVGAFMRHMGRCDDWAKHRADTINSLSAKLYKDGLKEVGSAYFYYMIDRGIWTTAFATLKLAGEPYPRWPWGSFKGGPADMSKGVCQAYADWLLAKENSSATSQDGHTMAASSAEEAIPDAAPDDVSKTQAAATPPEALSSNPPSTAPAETPAVPDAPKTTRQRESSASLVPASAVLRTIVVHRIDRPAPRNDAMVPPPVPTFSERKSLWEDIFGDGSEVEPVCGPFEVTLPKFLDFEGLVWGSGGSICARVQNELDDGHLAISWVCDEITGRPQRLVVGFAPDFESPTVDQQIRLVGVFDCVVSWVRSVRQGSGTSLDHYFNVRADDTQRLDPSGTIAHVWKNLPVDEMRAFHLVTRMNRLREEWGPEILQILQKSLEEEPLKQLNAWVFQDGFPFVDQRINIAEDVWIEASGGRGIRRAISWAAQARKEALKFRATSTRY
;
A
#
# COMPACT_ATOMS: atom_id res chain seq x y z
N MET A 1 -39.64 2.27 -0.72
CA MET A 1 -39.42 3.24 -1.82
C MET A 1 -38.41 2.62 -2.78
N GLU A 2 -38.83 2.19 -3.96
CA GLU A 2 -37.88 1.82 -5.02
C GLU A 2 -37.20 3.10 -5.51
N SER A 3 -35.97 3.33 -5.05
CA SER A 3 -35.09 4.35 -5.64
C SER A 3 -34.89 3.96 -7.10
N LYS A 4 -35.62 4.61 -8.02
CA LYS A 4 -35.32 4.58 -9.46
C LYS A 4 -33.88 5.05 -9.61
N LYS A 5 -32.94 4.10 -9.72
CA LYS A 5 -31.56 4.41 -10.05
C LYS A 5 -31.60 5.05 -11.43
N GLU A 6 -31.53 6.38 -11.48
CA GLU A 6 -31.31 7.11 -12.71
C GLU A 6 -30.06 6.51 -13.35
N THR A 7 -30.28 5.76 -14.42
CA THR A 7 -29.19 5.25 -15.24
C THR A 7 -28.63 6.44 -15.99
N THR A 8 -27.56 7.03 -15.46
CA THR A 8 -26.76 8.03 -16.17
C THR A 8 -26.42 7.46 -17.54
N LYS A 9 -26.89 8.13 -18.59
CA LYS A 9 -26.68 7.67 -19.95
C LYS A 9 -25.25 7.99 -20.35
N TYR A 10 -24.74 7.16 -21.27
CA TYR A 10 -23.43 7.35 -21.88
C TYR A 10 -23.23 8.78 -22.44
N SER A 11 -24.30 9.37 -22.99
CA SER A 11 -24.33 10.73 -23.53
C SER A 11 -24.10 11.85 -22.50
N ASP A 12 -24.25 11.54 -21.22
CA ASP A 12 -24.27 12.53 -20.15
C ASP A 12 -22.85 12.78 -19.60
N PHE A 13 -21.87 11.97 -20.02
CA PHE A 13 -20.47 12.11 -19.61
C PHE A 13 -19.77 13.17 -20.45
N SER A 14 -19.27 14.20 -19.78
CA SER A 14 -18.47 15.27 -20.38
C SER A 14 -16.98 15.10 -20.02
N PRO A 15 -16.05 15.60 -20.85
CA PRO A 15 -14.63 15.61 -20.52
C PRO A 15 -14.35 16.41 -19.24
N PRO A 16 -13.30 16.05 -18.49
CA PRO A 16 -12.76 16.92 -17.45
C PRO A 16 -12.46 18.32 -18.02
N GLY A 17 -13.01 19.36 -17.39
CA GLY A 17 -12.79 20.75 -17.79
C GLY A 17 -13.60 21.24 -19.01
N LYS A 18 -14.47 20.42 -19.61
CA LYS A 18 -15.36 20.82 -20.73
C LYS A 18 -16.81 20.36 -20.52
N PRO A 19 -17.51 20.86 -19.48
CA PRO A 19 -18.89 20.46 -19.23
C PRO A 19 -19.79 20.80 -20.43
N GLY A 20 -20.67 19.86 -20.81
CA GLY A 20 -21.69 20.09 -21.84
C GLY A 20 -21.27 19.75 -23.28
N VAL A 21 -20.10 19.14 -23.49
CA VAL A 21 -19.72 18.57 -24.80
C VAL A 21 -20.07 17.08 -24.80
N PRO A 22 -21.24 16.67 -25.31
CA PRO A 22 -21.63 15.26 -25.30
C PRO A 22 -20.82 14.45 -26.31
N PHE A 23 -20.38 13.26 -25.91
CA PHE A 23 -19.87 12.28 -26.87
C PHE A 23 -21.04 11.53 -27.50
N ARG A 24 -21.20 11.65 -28.83
CA ARG A 24 -22.27 10.95 -29.54
C ARG A 24 -21.94 9.47 -29.63
N PHE A 25 -22.84 8.65 -29.12
CA PHE A 25 -22.80 7.22 -29.35
C PHE A 25 -23.06 6.94 -30.83
N ALA A 26 -22.25 6.07 -31.43
CA ALA A 26 -22.43 5.68 -32.83
C ALA A 26 -23.23 4.39 -32.86
N ASP A 27 -24.25 4.35 -33.72
CA ASP A 27 -25.10 3.17 -33.92
C ASP A 27 -24.42 2.26 -34.94
N PHE A 28 -23.62 1.31 -34.44
CA PHE A 28 -22.96 0.29 -35.26
C PHE A 28 -23.02 -1.08 -34.57
N ASP A 29 -22.86 -2.13 -35.36
CA ASP A 29 -22.85 -3.51 -34.87
C ASP A 29 -21.69 -3.73 -33.88
N PRO A 30 -21.95 -4.13 -32.63
CA PRO A 30 -20.90 -4.45 -31.67
C PRO A 30 -19.97 -5.58 -32.16
N GLY A 31 -20.31 -6.35 -33.18
CA GLY A 31 -19.44 -7.33 -33.83
C GLY A 31 -18.44 -6.74 -34.83
N ASP A 32 -18.61 -5.49 -35.24
CA ASP A 32 -17.65 -4.78 -36.07
C ASP A 32 -16.44 -4.35 -35.23
N ILE A 33 -15.33 -5.08 -35.39
CA ILE A 33 -14.11 -4.91 -34.61
C ILE A 33 -13.50 -3.52 -34.83
N GLU A 34 -13.50 -3.04 -36.07
CA GLU A 34 -12.85 -1.77 -36.42
C GLU A 34 -13.68 -0.59 -35.94
N ALA A 35 -14.98 -0.59 -36.23
CA ALA A 35 -15.89 0.46 -35.78
C ALA A 35 -15.91 0.57 -34.24
N ARG A 36 -15.95 -0.59 -33.55
CA ARG A 36 -15.92 -0.65 -32.08
C ARG A 36 -14.62 -0.12 -31.50
N GLY A 37 -13.48 -0.61 -31.99
CA GLY A 37 -12.17 -0.16 -31.54
C GLY A 37 -11.96 1.35 -31.75
N ALA A 38 -12.36 1.87 -32.91
CA ALA A 38 -12.29 3.29 -33.23
C ALA A 38 -13.17 4.13 -32.29
N HIS A 39 -14.39 3.67 -32.01
CA HIS A 39 -15.32 4.36 -31.12
C HIS A 39 -14.79 4.41 -29.68
N VAL A 40 -14.33 3.27 -29.12
CA VAL A 40 -13.79 3.24 -27.77
C VAL A 40 -12.54 4.12 -27.67
N GLY A 41 -11.62 4.04 -28.64
CA GLY A 41 -10.43 4.88 -28.67
C GLY A 41 -10.77 6.39 -28.76
N ALA A 42 -11.79 6.76 -29.53
CA ALA A 42 -12.26 8.15 -29.60
C ALA A 42 -12.90 8.61 -28.27
N PHE A 43 -13.68 7.76 -27.62
CA PHE A 43 -14.29 8.06 -26.33
C PHE A 43 -13.23 8.24 -25.23
N MET A 44 -12.21 7.37 -25.17
CA MET A 44 -11.16 7.50 -24.17
C MET A 44 -10.36 8.78 -24.31
N ARG A 45 -10.05 9.18 -25.56
CA ARG A 45 -9.43 10.48 -25.86
C ARG A 45 -10.33 11.64 -25.46
N HIS A 46 -11.63 11.53 -25.73
CA HIS A 46 -12.60 12.54 -25.31
C HIS A 46 -12.64 12.69 -23.79
N MET A 47 -12.55 11.60 -23.03
CA MET A 47 -12.53 11.62 -21.57
C MET A 47 -11.17 11.99 -20.97
N GLY A 48 -10.12 12.16 -21.77
CA GLY A 48 -8.75 12.43 -21.30
C GLY A 48 -8.18 11.31 -20.44
N ARG A 49 -8.53 10.05 -20.73
CA ARG A 49 -8.27 8.89 -19.85
C ARG A 49 -7.28 7.88 -20.43
N CYS A 50 -6.74 8.11 -21.62
CA CYS A 50 -5.88 7.13 -22.29
C CYS A 50 -5.05 7.77 -23.40
N ASP A 51 -3.96 8.44 -23.03
CA ASP A 51 -3.02 8.99 -24.02
C ASP A 51 -2.23 7.87 -24.72
N ASP A 52 -2.07 6.72 -24.05
CA ASP A 52 -1.37 5.53 -24.56
C ASP A 52 -2.32 4.33 -24.77
N TRP A 53 -3.29 4.52 -25.68
CA TRP A 53 -4.25 3.48 -26.07
C TRP A 53 -3.57 2.19 -26.55
N ALA A 54 -2.45 2.30 -27.25
CA ALA A 54 -1.71 1.16 -27.78
C ALA A 54 -1.16 0.27 -26.67
N LYS A 55 -0.54 0.86 -25.65
CA LYS A 55 -0.04 0.13 -24.48
C LYS A 55 -1.15 -0.57 -23.72
N HIS A 56 -2.23 0.15 -23.39
CA HIS A 56 -3.36 -0.47 -22.67
C HIS A 56 -3.98 -1.63 -23.44
N ARG A 57 -4.04 -1.52 -24.78
CA ARG A 57 -4.51 -2.61 -25.63
C ARG A 57 -3.56 -3.81 -25.59
N ALA A 58 -2.25 -3.59 -25.67
CA ALA A 58 -1.25 -4.65 -25.56
C ALA A 58 -1.30 -5.38 -24.20
N ASP A 59 -1.39 -4.63 -23.10
CA ASP A 59 -1.51 -5.19 -21.74
C ASP A 59 -2.79 -6.03 -21.58
N THR A 60 -3.90 -5.54 -22.15
CA THR A 60 -5.17 -6.26 -22.13
C THR A 60 -5.14 -7.51 -23.00
N ILE A 61 -4.44 -7.47 -24.16
CA ILE A 61 -4.20 -8.64 -25.01
C ILE A 61 -3.44 -9.70 -24.23
N ASN A 62 -2.31 -9.35 -23.62
CA ASN A 62 -1.52 -10.29 -22.82
C ASN A 62 -2.33 -10.91 -21.67
N SER A 63 -3.08 -10.08 -20.94
CA SER A 63 -3.90 -10.53 -19.80
C SER A 63 -5.03 -11.46 -20.22
N LEU A 64 -5.72 -11.14 -21.32
CA LEU A 64 -6.80 -11.96 -21.85
C LEU A 64 -6.27 -13.27 -22.44
N SER A 65 -5.17 -13.22 -23.21
CA SER A 65 -4.54 -14.42 -23.77
C SER A 65 -4.10 -15.39 -22.68
N ALA A 66 -3.43 -14.91 -21.62
CA ALA A 66 -3.04 -15.75 -20.50
C ALA A 66 -4.25 -16.43 -19.82
N LYS A 67 -5.36 -15.72 -19.71
CA LYS A 67 -6.61 -16.27 -19.18
C LYS A 67 -7.19 -17.36 -20.09
N LEU A 68 -7.34 -17.09 -21.38
CA LEU A 68 -7.91 -18.04 -22.35
C LEU A 68 -7.06 -19.31 -22.46
N TYR A 69 -5.73 -19.18 -22.37
CA TYR A 69 -4.80 -20.31 -22.31
C TYR A 69 -5.02 -21.15 -21.05
N LYS A 70 -5.15 -20.53 -19.88
CA LYS A 70 -5.46 -21.22 -18.62
C LYS A 70 -6.82 -21.94 -18.68
N ASP A 71 -7.78 -21.38 -19.41
CA ASP A 71 -9.10 -21.98 -19.65
C ASP A 71 -9.05 -23.12 -20.71
N GLY A 72 -7.87 -23.43 -21.27
CA GLY A 72 -7.65 -24.54 -22.19
C GLY A 72 -8.07 -24.28 -23.63
N LEU A 73 -8.31 -23.01 -24.00
CA LEU A 73 -8.75 -22.65 -25.34
C LEU A 73 -7.56 -22.59 -26.31
N LYS A 74 -7.55 -23.47 -27.32
CA LYS A 74 -6.51 -23.51 -28.35
C LYS A 74 -6.71 -22.49 -29.45
N GLU A 75 -7.97 -22.15 -29.73
CA GLU A 75 -8.36 -21.18 -30.75
C GLU A 75 -9.51 -20.33 -30.23
N VAL A 76 -9.55 -19.07 -30.66
CA VAL A 76 -10.57 -18.10 -30.23
C VAL A 76 -10.95 -17.24 -31.42
N GLY A 77 -12.25 -17.01 -31.61
CA GLY A 77 -12.76 -16.16 -32.68
C GLY A 77 -12.38 -14.69 -32.52
N SER A 78 -12.00 -14.04 -33.63
CA SER A 78 -11.56 -12.64 -33.66
C SER A 78 -12.57 -11.66 -33.08
N ALA A 79 -13.87 -11.84 -33.40
CA ALA A 79 -14.92 -10.93 -32.94
C ALA A 79 -15.07 -10.95 -31.41
N TYR A 80 -15.13 -12.15 -30.83
CA TYR A 80 -15.18 -12.33 -29.38
C TYR A 80 -13.92 -11.77 -28.70
N PHE A 81 -12.74 -12.12 -29.21
CA PHE A 81 -11.48 -11.72 -28.60
C PHE A 81 -11.37 -10.19 -28.51
N TYR A 82 -11.50 -9.50 -29.63
CA TYR A 82 -11.38 -8.03 -29.64
C TYR A 82 -12.51 -7.34 -28.89
N TYR A 83 -13.73 -7.91 -28.85
CA TYR A 83 -14.79 -7.37 -28.01
C TYR A 83 -14.39 -7.39 -26.53
N MET A 84 -13.80 -8.50 -26.07
CA MET A 84 -13.32 -8.64 -24.70
C MET A 84 -12.13 -7.72 -24.40
N ILE A 85 -11.25 -7.47 -25.37
CA ILE A 85 -10.18 -6.46 -25.25
C ILE A 85 -10.77 -5.08 -25.03
N ASP A 86 -11.66 -4.62 -25.91
CA ASP A 86 -12.23 -3.27 -25.83
C ASP A 86 -13.01 -3.07 -24.51
N ARG A 87 -13.76 -4.10 -24.08
CA ARG A 87 -14.46 -4.11 -22.79
C ARG A 87 -13.50 -4.13 -21.60
N GLY A 88 -12.38 -4.84 -21.70
CA GLY A 88 -11.33 -4.89 -20.68
C GLY A 88 -10.68 -3.53 -20.48
N ILE A 89 -10.31 -2.87 -21.59
CA ILE A 89 -9.76 -1.51 -21.57
C ILE A 89 -10.78 -0.55 -20.96
N TRP A 90 -12.05 -0.64 -21.38
CA TRP A 90 -13.14 0.17 -20.82
C TRP A 90 -13.25 0.04 -19.30
N THR A 91 -13.33 -1.21 -18.83
CA THR A 91 -13.48 -1.51 -17.41
C THR A 91 -12.29 -0.99 -16.62
N THR A 92 -11.07 -1.08 -17.17
CA THR A 92 -9.84 -0.61 -16.53
C THR A 92 -9.77 0.92 -16.47
N ALA A 93 -10.05 1.61 -17.59
CA ALA A 93 -10.01 3.07 -17.67
C ALA A 93 -10.99 3.76 -16.69
N PHE A 94 -12.12 3.11 -16.43
CA PHE A 94 -13.14 3.58 -15.49
C PHE A 94 -13.15 2.85 -14.15
N ALA A 95 -12.16 1.97 -13.91
CA ALA A 95 -12.07 1.24 -12.65
C ALA A 95 -11.92 2.20 -11.48
N THR A 96 -11.15 3.28 -11.65
CA THR A 96 -10.92 4.29 -10.61
C THR A 96 -12.19 5.06 -10.27
N LEU A 97 -12.99 5.47 -11.26
CA LEU A 97 -14.29 6.11 -11.04
C LEU A 97 -15.27 5.16 -10.34
N LYS A 98 -15.36 3.91 -10.82
CA LYS A 98 -16.17 2.87 -10.18
C LYS A 98 -15.73 2.62 -8.74
N LEU A 99 -14.42 2.53 -8.53
CA LEU A 99 -13.82 2.40 -7.21
C LEU A 99 -13.94 3.67 -6.39
N ALA A 100 -14.22 4.83 -6.95
CA ALA A 100 -14.51 6.06 -6.19
C ALA A 100 -16.01 6.18 -5.83
N GLY A 101 -16.87 5.30 -6.36
CA GLY A 101 -18.32 5.45 -6.28
C GLY A 101 -18.84 6.62 -7.12
N GLU A 102 -17.99 7.19 -7.98
CA GLU A 102 -18.39 8.26 -8.88
C GLU A 102 -19.21 7.70 -10.04
N PRO A 103 -20.11 8.50 -10.62
CA PRO A 103 -20.75 8.14 -11.88
C PRO A 103 -19.67 7.82 -12.91
N TYR A 104 -19.80 6.67 -13.56
CA TYR A 104 -18.88 6.25 -14.61
C TYR A 104 -19.67 5.71 -15.80
N PRO A 105 -19.16 5.89 -17.02
CA PRO A 105 -19.87 5.48 -18.20
C PRO A 105 -19.89 3.95 -18.25
N ARG A 106 -21.09 3.38 -18.30
CA ARG A 106 -21.25 1.93 -18.44
C ARG A 106 -20.81 1.51 -19.83
N TRP A 107 -20.31 0.27 -19.93
CA TRP A 107 -20.04 -0.36 -21.22
C TRP A 107 -21.34 -0.29 -22.04
N PRO A 108 -21.33 0.39 -23.20
CA PRO A 108 -22.57 0.79 -23.87
C PRO A 108 -23.23 -0.38 -24.63
N TRP A 109 -22.47 -1.45 -24.88
CA TRP A 109 -22.97 -2.65 -25.52
C TRP A 109 -23.37 -3.70 -24.48
N GLY A 110 -24.44 -4.45 -24.76
CA GLY A 110 -24.78 -5.64 -23.97
C GLY A 110 -23.74 -6.74 -24.15
N SER A 111 -23.92 -7.89 -23.49
CA SER A 111 -23.07 -9.06 -23.69
C SER A 111 -22.92 -9.40 -25.18
N PHE A 112 -21.69 -9.68 -25.60
CA PHE A 112 -21.44 -10.14 -26.97
C PHE A 112 -22.21 -11.44 -27.23
N LYS A 113 -22.92 -11.49 -28.37
CA LYS A 113 -23.79 -12.64 -28.69
C LYS A 113 -22.99 -13.87 -29.16
N GLY A 114 -21.80 -13.66 -29.72
CA GLY A 114 -20.88 -14.74 -30.06
C GLY A 114 -20.13 -15.26 -28.85
N GLY A 115 -19.88 -16.57 -28.79
CA GLY A 115 -18.98 -17.16 -27.81
C GLY A 115 -17.51 -17.10 -28.24
N PRO A 116 -16.56 -17.60 -27.42
CA PRO A 116 -15.15 -17.73 -27.83
C PRO A 116 -14.96 -18.63 -29.07
N ALA A 117 -15.90 -19.53 -29.34
CA ALA A 117 -15.92 -20.40 -30.53
C ALA A 117 -16.56 -19.77 -31.77
N ASP A 118 -17.02 -18.50 -31.70
CA ASP A 118 -17.60 -17.80 -32.85
C ASP A 118 -16.51 -17.38 -33.85
N MET A 119 -16.32 -18.21 -34.88
CA MET A 119 -15.36 -17.99 -35.96
C MET A 119 -15.92 -17.19 -37.14
N SER A 120 -17.06 -16.49 -36.97
CA SER A 120 -17.68 -15.69 -38.06
C SER A 120 -16.76 -14.60 -38.65
N LYS A 121 -15.75 -14.17 -37.88
CA LYS A 121 -14.68 -13.25 -38.32
C LYS A 121 -13.30 -13.93 -38.37
N GLY A 122 -13.26 -15.26 -38.45
CA GLY A 122 -12.05 -16.06 -38.43
C GLY A 122 -11.41 -16.19 -37.05
N VAL A 123 -10.33 -16.97 -37.00
CA VAL A 123 -9.50 -17.17 -35.79
C VAL A 123 -8.72 -15.89 -35.47
N CYS A 124 -8.56 -15.58 -34.19
CA CYS A 124 -7.82 -14.41 -33.73
C CYS A 124 -6.31 -14.62 -33.88
N GLN A 125 -5.70 -13.93 -34.85
CA GLN A 125 -4.26 -14.01 -35.09
C GLN A 125 -3.44 -13.55 -33.88
N ALA A 126 -3.85 -12.47 -33.20
CA ALA A 126 -3.12 -11.97 -32.02
C ALA A 126 -3.04 -13.00 -30.88
N TYR A 127 -4.08 -13.83 -30.71
CA TYR A 127 -4.06 -14.91 -29.73
C TYR A 127 -3.17 -16.09 -30.19
N ALA A 128 -3.25 -16.45 -31.47
CA ALA A 128 -2.41 -17.49 -32.05
C ALA A 128 -0.91 -17.13 -31.96
N ASP A 129 -0.54 -15.89 -32.28
CA ASP A 129 0.83 -15.40 -32.17
C ASP A 129 1.33 -15.42 -30.72
N TRP A 130 0.46 -15.06 -29.77
CA TRP A 130 0.76 -15.12 -28.34
C TRP A 130 1.01 -16.56 -27.86
N LEU A 131 0.21 -17.54 -28.33
CA LEU A 131 0.40 -18.96 -28.01
C LEU A 131 1.76 -19.47 -28.52
N LEU A 132 2.10 -19.17 -29.78
CA LEU A 132 3.39 -19.53 -30.37
C LEU A 132 4.57 -18.95 -29.57
N ALA A 133 4.49 -17.67 -29.20
CA ALA A 133 5.52 -17.03 -28.37
C ALA A 133 5.66 -17.70 -26.99
N LYS A 134 4.53 -18.10 -26.39
CA LYS A 134 4.50 -18.77 -25.09
C LYS A 134 5.08 -20.18 -25.13
N GLU A 135 4.80 -20.95 -26.19
CA GLU A 135 5.36 -22.29 -26.42
C GLU A 135 6.87 -22.22 -26.63
N ASN A 136 7.34 -21.29 -27.47
CA ASN A 136 8.77 -21.07 -27.70
C ASN A 136 9.51 -20.67 -26.42
N SER A 137 8.91 -19.80 -25.58
CA SER A 137 9.50 -19.40 -24.30
C SER A 137 9.60 -20.54 -23.30
N SER A 138 8.70 -21.53 -23.39
CA SER A 138 8.69 -22.68 -22.48
C SER A 138 9.75 -23.73 -22.87
N ALA A 139 10.04 -23.87 -24.17
CA ALA A 139 11.06 -24.79 -24.67
C ALA A 139 12.48 -24.40 -24.24
N THR A 140 12.80 -23.10 -24.18
CA THR A 140 14.15 -22.62 -23.83
C THR A 140 14.53 -22.85 -22.36
N SER A 141 13.58 -23.17 -21.48
CA SER A 141 13.85 -23.34 -20.04
C SER A 141 14.14 -24.78 -19.60
N GLN A 142 14.09 -25.78 -20.50
CA GLN A 142 14.27 -27.20 -20.11
C GLN A 142 15.66 -27.81 -20.43
N ASP A 143 16.52 -27.15 -21.19
CA ASP A 143 17.83 -27.74 -21.60
C ASP A 143 19.05 -27.29 -20.75
N GLY A 144 18.82 -26.67 -19.59
CA GLY A 144 19.89 -26.18 -18.70
C GLY A 144 20.57 -27.21 -17.80
N HIS A 145 20.14 -28.48 -17.80
CA HIS A 145 20.76 -29.53 -16.98
C HIS A 145 20.94 -30.82 -17.77
N THR A 146 21.96 -30.87 -18.62
CA THR A 146 22.67 -32.13 -18.90
C THR A 146 24.16 -31.84 -19.06
N MET A 147 24.92 -32.41 -18.13
CA MET A 147 26.38 -32.45 -18.12
C MET A 147 26.94 -33.05 -19.41
N ALA A 148 27.92 -32.37 -20.02
CA ALA A 148 28.93 -33.02 -20.82
C ALA A 148 30.27 -32.28 -20.68
N ALA A 149 31.19 -32.92 -19.97
CA ALA A 149 32.61 -32.63 -20.03
C ALA A 149 33.14 -32.96 -21.43
N SER A 150 33.95 -32.08 -22.02
CA SER A 150 35.06 -32.47 -22.89
C SER A 150 36.01 -31.29 -23.10
N SER A 151 37.28 -31.56 -22.79
CA SER A 151 38.46 -30.73 -23.02
C SER A 151 38.60 -30.21 -24.45
N ALA A 152 39.18 -29.02 -24.59
CA ALA A 152 40.22 -28.75 -25.56
C ALA A 152 41.16 -27.66 -25.03
N GLU A 153 42.43 -28.02 -25.11
CA GLU A 153 43.65 -27.37 -24.67
C GLU A 153 44.21 -26.56 -25.84
N GLU A 154 44.58 -25.30 -25.63
CA GLU A 154 45.59 -24.65 -26.48
C GLU A 154 46.31 -23.52 -25.73
N ALA A 155 47.64 -23.68 -25.62
CA ALA A 155 48.64 -22.67 -25.23
C ALA A 155 48.63 -21.49 -26.22
N ILE A 156 49.23 -20.30 -26.00
CA ILE A 156 50.67 -19.93 -25.89
C ILE A 156 50.75 -18.45 -25.35
N PRO A 157 51.92 -17.78 -25.24
CA PRO A 157 52.76 -17.62 -24.04
C PRO A 157 52.86 -16.18 -23.47
N ASP A 158 53.54 -16.17 -22.33
CA ASP A 158 54.16 -15.12 -21.54
C ASP A 158 55.07 -14.11 -22.29
N ALA A 159 55.02 -12.83 -21.88
CA ALA A 159 56.08 -11.84 -22.04
C ALA A 159 55.84 -10.64 -21.08
N ALA A 160 56.72 -10.51 -20.08
CA ALA A 160 56.88 -9.37 -19.17
C ALA A 160 57.88 -8.33 -19.77
N PRO A 161 58.40 -7.32 -19.03
CA PRO A 161 57.89 -6.46 -17.94
C PRO A 161 58.16 -4.94 -18.22
N ASP A 162 58.04 -4.13 -17.16
CA ASP A 162 58.55 -2.76 -16.93
C ASP A 162 57.53 -1.62 -17.16
N ASP A 163 57.17 -0.88 -16.10
CA ASP A 163 57.95 0.29 -15.69
C ASP A 163 57.47 0.90 -14.36
N VAL A 164 58.44 1.51 -13.70
CA VAL A 164 58.50 2.14 -12.39
C VAL A 164 57.75 3.47 -12.40
N SER A 165 57.00 3.79 -11.33
CA SER A 165 56.95 5.18 -10.84
C SER A 165 56.52 5.31 -9.38
N LYS A 166 57.51 5.72 -8.59
CA LYS A 166 57.44 6.51 -7.35
C LYS A 166 56.13 7.26 -7.14
N THR A 167 55.60 7.20 -5.92
CA THR A 167 55.23 8.43 -5.19
C THR A 167 55.42 8.18 -3.69
N GLN A 168 56.33 8.97 -3.13
CA GLN A 168 56.65 9.05 -1.72
C GLN A 168 56.19 10.44 -1.28
N ALA A 169 55.24 10.53 -0.34
CA ALA A 169 54.96 11.76 0.38
C ALA A 169 54.40 11.40 1.75
N ALA A 170 55.27 11.54 2.75
CA ALA A 170 54.93 11.55 4.16
C ALA A 170 54.26 12.89 4.51
N ALA A 171 53.22 12.84 5.34
CA ALA A 171 52.79 14.00 6.11
C ALA A 171 52.28 13.53 7.48
N THR A 172 53.09 13.80 8.48
CA THR A 172 52.81 13.77 9.92
C THR A 172 51.67 14.74 10.27
N PRO A 173 50.74 14.39 11.17
CA PRO A 173 49.94 15.37 11.89
C PRO A 173 50.56 15.63 13.29
N PRO A 174 50.60 16.89 13.76
CA PRO A 174 51.10 17.21 15.08
C PRO A 174 50.04 16.96 16.16
N GLU A 175 50.53 16.30 17.19
CA GLU A 175 50.07 16.27 18.56
C GLU A 175 49.99 17.69 19.15
N ALA A 176 48.84 18.10 19.71
CA ALA A 176 48.78 19.18 20.69
C ALA A 176 47.42 19.27 21.42
N LEU A 177 47.54 19.15 22.74
CA LEU A 177 46.88 19.97 23.77
C LEU A 177 45.44 19.62 24.19
N SER A 178 45.43 18.58 25.04
CA SER A 178 44.63 18.50 26.27
C SER A 178 44.60 19.83 27.05
N SER A 179 43.40 20.30 27.38
CA SER A 179 43.18 21.24 28.49
C SER A 179 41.84 20.95 29.17
N ASN A 180 41.92 20.38 30.37
CA ASN A 180 40.84 20.31 31.36
C ASN A 180 40.66 21.67 32.04
N PRO A 181 39.42 22.07 32.38
CA PRO A 181 39.17 22.98 33.50
C PRO A 181 38.75 22.22 34.78
N PRO A 182 39.03 22.78 35.98
CA PRO A 182 38.67 22.18 37.26
C PRO A 182 37.24 22.54 37.66
N SER A 183 36.48 21.58 38.18
CA SER A 183 35.19 21.84 38.83
C SER A 183 35.24 21.40 40.29
N THR A 184 35.02 22.37 41.16
CA THR A 184 35.16 22.30 42.62
C THR A 184 33.78 22.20 43.25
N ALA A 185 33.51 21.06 43.90
CA ALA A 185 32.78 20.85 45.16
C ALA A 185 31.28 21.28 45.33
N PRO A 186 30.58 20.72 46.34
CA PRO A 186 29.14 20.41 46.31
C PRO A 186 28.25 21.33 47.17
N ALA A 187 26.95 21.38 46.85
CA ALA A 187 25.86 21.78 47.76
C ALA A 187 24.55 21.25 47.15
N GLU A 188 23.85 20.32 47.79
CA GLU A 188 22.82 20.51 48.81
C GLU A 188 21.48 20.01 48.26
N THR A 189 20.98 18.97 48.91
CA THR A 189 19.68 18.34 48.71
C THR A 189 18.57 19.24 49.26
N PRO A 190 17.44 19.40 48.55
CA PRO A 190 16.17 19.71 49.18
C PRO A 190 15.22 18.51 49.10
N ALA A 191 14.56 18.28 50.23
CA ALA A 191 13.61 17.22 50.50
C ALA A 191 12.42 17.20 49.54
N VAL A 192 12.03 15.98 49.15
CA VAL A 192 10.78 15.67 48.45
C VAL A 192 9.67 15.52 49.49
N PRO A 193 8.52 16.22 49.36
CA PRO A 193 7.35 15.96 50.19
C PRO A 193 6.57 14.74 49.68
N ASP A 194 6.07 13.96 50.63
CA ASP A 194 5.27 12.74 50.43
C ASP A 194 4.10 12.95 49.46
N ALA A 195 4.04 12.10 48.43
CA ALA A 195 2.91 11.99 47.52
C ALA A 195 1.74 11.24 48.19
N PRO A 196 0.49 11.71 48.04
CA PRO A 196 -0.67 11.02 48.60
C PRO A 196 -0.97 9.75 47.80
N LYS A 197 -1.19 8.64 48.52
CA LYS A 197 -1.69 7.38 47.97
C LYS A 197 -3.06 7.59 47.34
N THR A 198 -3.13 7.66 46.02
CA THR A 198 -4.38 7.65 45.27
C THR A 198 -4.96 6.25 45.25
N THR A 199 -6.01 6.04 46.03
CA THR A 199 -6.87 4.85 45.97
C THR A 199 -7.43 4.70 44.56
N ARG A 200 -7.04 3.61 43.88
CA ARG A 200 -7.49 3.22 42.54
C ARG A 200 -8.98 2.87 42.58
N GLN A 201 -9.83 3.89 42.45
CA GLN A 201 -11.28 3.72 42.34
C GLN A 201 -11.57 3.05 40.99
N ARG A 202 -12.31 1.94 41.05
CA ARG A 202 -12.75 1.13 39.91
C ARG A 202 -13.71 1.95 39.05
N GLU A 203 -13.20 2.56 37.98
CA GLU A 203 -13.98 3.23 36.92
C GLU A 203 -14.83 2.19 36.19
N SER A 204 -16.03 1.95 36.70
CA SER A 204 -17.11 1.31 35.98
C SER A 204 -18.01 2.42 35.47
N SER A 205 -18.28 2.43 34.16
CA SER A 205 -19.15 3.39 33.44
C SER A 205 -18.48 4.69 32.92
N ALA A 206 -17.26 4.61 32.37
CA ALA A 206 -16.70 5.70 31.58
C ALA A 206 -17.23 5.67 30.13
N SER A 207 -17.80 6.79 29.68
CA SER A 207 -18.17 7.03 28.27
C SER A 207 -17.05 6.59 27.31
N LEU A 208 -17.41 5.90 26.22
CA LEU A 208 -16.44 5.38 25.23
C LEU A 208 -15.73 6.49 24.45
N VAL A 209 -16.35 7.68 24.37
CA VAL A 209 -15.89 8.81 23.57
C VAL A 209 -16.14 10.12 24.34
N PRO A 210 -15.17 11.06 24.42
CA PRO A 210 -15.41 12.38 24.97
C PRO A 210 -16.36 13.18 24.08
N ALA A 211 -17.20 14.03 24.69
CA ALA A 211 -18.23 14.80 23.99
C ALA A 211 -17.69 15.77 22.90
N SER A 212 -16.39 16.06 22.88
CA SER A 212 -15.76 16.97 21.89
C SER A 212 -14.79 16.28 20.91
N ALA A 213 -14.95 14.98 20.65
CA ALA A 213 -14.12 14.29 19.66
C ALA A 213 -14.29 14.93 18.26
N VAL A 214 -13.23 15.54 17.73
CA VAL A 214 -13.15 16.08 16.37
C VAL A 214 -12.37 15.09 15.52
N LEU A 215 -12.96 14.63 14.41
CA LEU A 215 -12.25 13.78 13.46
C LEU A 215 -11.23 14.61 12.69
N ARG A 216 -9.99 14.15 12.65
CA ARG A 216 -8.94 14.70 11.82
C ARG A 216 -9.25 14.34 10.38
N THR A 217 -9.36 15.35 9.52
CA THR A 217 -9.28 15.10 8.08
C THR A 217 -7.89 14.62 7.76
N ILE A 218 -7.77 13.42 7.17
CA ILE A 218 -6.50 12.93 6.64
C ILE A 218 -6.17 13.84 5.45
N VAL A 219 -5.09 14.60 5.54
CA VAL A 219 -4.68 15.50 4.47
C VAL A 219 -3.99 14.67 3.39
N VAL A 220 -4.71 14.32 2.33
CA VAL A 220 -4.07 13.74 1.14
C VAL A 220 -3.33 14.86 0.43
N HIS A 221 -2.01 14.83 0.52
CA HIS A 221 -1.19 15.76 -0.23
C HIS A 221 -1.33 15.45 -1.71
N ARG A 222 -1.63 16.49 -2.51
CA ARG A 222 -1.52 16.37 -3.97
C ARG A 222 -0.07 16.00 -4.28
N ILE A 223 0.11 14.95 -5.08
CA ILE A 223 1.42 14.43 -5.49
C ILE A 223 2.32 15.58 -5.97
N ASP A 224 1.75 16.53 -6.73
CA ASP A 224 2.46 17.63 -7.38
C ASP A 224 2.77 18.84 -6.48
N ARG A 225 2.23 18.91 -5.25
CA ARG A 225 2.45 20.10 -4.39
C ARG A 225 3.72 19.95 -3.58
N PRO A 226 4.82 20.69 -3.83
CA PRO A 226 6.07 20.55 -3.08
C PRO A 226 5.78 20.59 -1.58
N ALA A 227 6.31 19.60 -0.86
CA ALA A 227 6.13 19.56 0.58
C ALA A 227 6.74 20.85 1.15
N PRO A 228 6.13 21.47 2.17
CA PRO A 228 6.79 22.55 2.87
C PRO A 228 8.16 22.03 3.32
N ARG A 229 9.25 22.69 2.88
CA ARG A 229 10.59 22.44 3.40
C ARG A 229 10.56 22.85 4.86
N ASN A 230 10.24 21.91 5.73
CA ASN A 230 10.44 22.08 7.15
C ASN A 230 11.91 21.78 7.40
N ASP A 231 12.75 22.81 7.41
CA ASP A 231 14.15 22.74 7.84
C ASP A 231 14.30 22.17 9.27
N ALA A 232 13.18 22.01 10.00
CA ALA A 232 13.09 21.39 11.31
C ALA A 232 12.96 19.85 11.30
N MET A 233 12.67 19.20 10.16
CA MET A 233 12.46 17.75 10.11
C MET A 233 13.77 17.02 9.83
N VAL A 234 14.58 16.87 10.89
CA VAL A 234 15.85 16.14 10.82
C VAL A 234 15.57 14.64 11.03
N PRO A 235 15.92 13.76 10.08
CA PRO A 235 15.79 12.33 10.28
C PRO A 235 16.70 11.85 11.42
N PRO A 236 16.26 10.88 12.23
CA PRO A 236 17.16 10.11 13.09
C PRO A 236 18.30 9.51 12.26
N PRO A 237 19.45 9.19 12.87
CA PRO A 237 20.51 8.45 12.20
C PRO A 237 19.96 7.20 11.49
N VAL A 238 20.33 7.02 10.23
CA VAL A 238 19.84 5.88 9.43
C VAL A 238 20.59 4.62 9.85
N PRO A 239 19.89 3.52 10.19
CA PRO A 239 20.53 2.24 10.51
C PRO A 239 21.44 1.73 9.38
N THR A 240 22.58 1.14 9.76
CA THR A 240 23.62 0.70 8.82
C THR A 240 23.08 -0.28 7.79
N PHE A 241 23.35 -0.03 6.50
CA PHE A 241 22.88 -0.90 5.42
C PHE A 241 23.49 -2.29 5.46
N SER A 242 24.80 -2.42 5.75
CA SER A 242 25.50 -3.71 5.75
C SER A 242 24.94 -4.68 6.79
N GLU A 243 24.64 -4.21 7.99
CA GLU A 243 24.08 -5.02 9.07
C GLU A 243 22.66 -5.49 8.74
N ARG A 244 21.80 -4.56 8.27
CA ARG A 244 20.45 -4.89 7.79
C ARG A 244 20.50 -5.92 6.67
N LYS A 245 21.41 -5.76 5.71
CA LYS A 245 21.56 -6.65 4.57
C LYS A 245 21.99 -8.06 4.98
N SER A 246 23.00 -8.19 5.83
CA SER A 246 23.45 -9.50 6.32
C SER A 246 22.31 -10.26 6.98
N LEU A 247 21.60 -9.61 7.92
CA LEU A 247 20.47 -10.25 8.61
C LEU A 247 19.32 -10.58 7.65
N TRP A 248 19.06 -9.71 6.68
CA TRP A 248 18.04 -9.96 5.67
C TRP A 248 18.34 -11.18 4.82
N GLU A 249 19.57 -11.31 4.34
CA GLU A 249 20.03 -12.46 3.56
C GLU A 249 19.95 -13.75 4.39
N ASP A 250 20.27 -13.70 5.69
CA ASP A 250 20.17 -14.84 6.60
C ASP A 250 18.71 -15.32 6.80
N ILE A 251 17.74 -14.40 6.85
CA ILE A 251 16.33 -14.72 7.15
C ILE A 251 15.51 -14.99 5.89
N PHE A 252 15.69 -14.17 4.86
CA PHE A 252 14.85 -14.13 3.65
C PHE A 252 15.59 -14.63 2.40
N GLY A 253 16.89 -14.88 2.47
CA GLY A 253 17.71 -15.28 1.33
C GLY A 253 17.85 -14.17 0.29
N ASP A 254 17.88 -14.57 -0.99
CA ASP A 254 17.95 -13.70 -2.16
C ASP A 254 16.58 -13.19 -2.63
N GLY A 255 15.56 -13.28 -1.76
CA GLY A 255 14.19 -12.91 -2.08
C GLY A 255 14.09 -11.56 -2.77
N SER A 256 13.41 -11.55 -3.93
CA SER A 256 13.22 -10.36 -4.74
C SER A 256 12.51 -9.25 -3.98
N GLU A 257 13.03 -8.02 -4.06
CA GLU A 257 12.37 -6.80 -3.60
C GLU A 257 11.02 -6.64 -4.31
N VAL A 258 9.93 -6.67 -3.56
CA VAL A 258 8.56 -6.44 -4.06
C VAL A 258 7.98 -5.24 -3.33
N GLU A 259 7.54 -4.24 -4.10
CA GLU A 259 6.89 -3.06 -3.54
C GLU A 259 5.77 -3.44 -2.54
N PRO A 260 5.73 -2.79 -1.35
CA PRO A 260 6.46 -1.58 -0.99
C PRO A 260 7.85 -1.85 -0.41
N VAL A 261 8.28 -3.10 -0.22
CA VAL A 261 9.63 -3.39 0.28
C VAL A 261 10.63 -3.13 -0.84
N CYS A 262 11.59 -2.24 -0.57
CA CYS A 262 12.57 -1.77 -1.57
C CYS A 262 14.02 -1.95 -1.11
N GLY A 263 14.23 -2.77 -0.09
CA GLY A 263 15.54 -3.14 0.41
C GLY A 263 15.47 -3.84 1.77
N PRO A 264 16.63 -4.26 2.32
CA PRO A 264 16.73 -4.94 3.60
C PRO A 264 16.13 -4.13 4.75
N PHE A 265 14.96 -4.52 5.27
CA PHE A 265 14.24 -3.76 6.30
C PHE A 265 13.92 -2.30 5.87
N GLU A 266 13.59 -2.12 4.60
CA GLU A 266 13.28 -0.82 4.01
C GLU A 266 11.96 -0.85 3.25
N VAL A 267 11.12 0.17 3.44
CA VAL A 267 9.80 0.25 2.80
C VAL A 267 9.57 1.61 2.15
N THR A 268 9.12 1.60 0.90
CA THR A 268 8.69 2.78 0.14
C THR A 268 7.37 3.31 0.68
N LEU A 269 7.39 4.59 1.06
CA LEU A 269 6.23 5.36 1.46
C LEU A 269 5.42 5.79 0.23
N PRO A 270 4.08 5.76 0.27
CA PRO A 270 3.26 6.31 -0.81
C PRO A 270 3.51 7.82 -0.97
N LYS A 271 3.62 8.33 -2.21
CA LYS A 271 3.88 9.77 -2.45
C LYS A 271 2.80 10.71 -1.92
N PHE A 272 1.61 10.17 -1.67
CA PHE A 272 0.45 10.89 -1.13
C PHE A 272 0.33 10.80 0.40
N LEU A 273 1.25 10.10 1.08
CA LEU A 273 1.26 9.96 2.52
C LEU A 273 1.37 11.33 3.21
N ASP A 274 0.52 11.56 4.22
CA ASP A 274 0.70 12.66 5.16
C ASP A 274 1.80 12.35 6.17
N PHE A 275 3.06 12.54 5.76
CA PHE A 275 4.21 12.21 6.62
C PHE A 275 4.18 12.99 7.94
N GLU A 276 3.79 14.27 7.90
CA GLU A 276 3.70 15.11 9.09
C GLU A 276 2.64 14.61 10.07
N GLY A 277 1.44 14.28 9.57
CA GLY A 277 0.34 13.80 10.42
C GLY A 277 0.50 12.35 10.90
N LEU A 278 1.17 11.49 10.12
CA LEU A 278 1.18 10.05 10.34
C LEU A 278 2.50 9.46 10.80
N VAL A 279 3.64 10.13 10.59
CA VAL A 279 4.97 9.60 10.98
C VAL A 279 5.72 10.56 11.89
N TRP A 280 5.80 11.84 11.52
CA TRP A 280 6.59 12.82 12.27
C TRP A 280 5.84 13.35 13.50
N GLY A 281 4.61 13.82 13.29
CA GLY A 281 3.81 14.51 14.29
C GLY A 281 4.25 15.97 14.47
N SER A 282 3.39 16.78 15.09
CA SER A 282 3.75 18.15 15.46
C SER A 282 5.01 18.13 16.34
N GLY A 283 6.06 18.83 15.90
CA GLY A 283 7.35 18.89 16.59
C GLY A 283 8.08 17.53 16.72
N GLY A 284 7.81 16.55 15.86
CA GLY A 284 8.44 15.22 15.96
C GLY A 284 7.83 14.31 17.02
N SER A 285 6.67 14.67 17.57
CA SER A 285 6.09 13.96 18.71
C SER A 285 5.64 12.52 18.41
N ILE A 286 5.22 12.20 17.18
CA ILE A 286 4.90 10.81 16.79
C ILE A 286 6.19 10.02 16.70
N CYS A 287 7.19 10.55 15.99
CA CYS A 287 8.49 9.89 15.85
C CYS A 287 9.13 9.62 17.23
N ALA A 288 9.15 10.61 18.12
CA ALA A 288 9.69 10.44 19.47
C ALA A 288 8.96 9.34 20.27
N ARG A 289 7.63 9.25 20.17
CA ARG A 289 6.88 8.16 20.82
C ARG A 289 7.22 6.80 20.24
N VAL A 290 7.30 6.69 18.91
CA VAL A 290 7.72 5.46 18.25
C VAL A 290 9.11 5.06 18.75
N GLN A 291 10.10 5.96 18.74
CA GLN A 291 11.46 5.62 19.22
C GLN A 291 11.46 5.16 20.68
N ASN A 292 10.68 5.81 21.56
CA ASN A 292 10.58 5.40 22.96
C ASN A 292 9.91 4.03 23.16
N GLU A 293 9.08 3.60 22.21
CA GLU A 293 8.45 2.27 22.21
C GLU A 293 9.38 1.18 21.65
N LEU A 294 10.45 1.56 20.94
CA LEU A 294 11.42 0.64 20.36
C LEU A 294 12.49 0.25 21.38
N ASP A 295 12.34 -0.96 21.93
CA ASP A 295 13.32 -1.78 22.66
C ASP A 295 14.52 -1.06 23.29
N ASP A 296 14.28 -0.25 24.34
CA ASP A 296 15.29 0.43 25.16
C ASP A 296 16.41 1.18 24.38
N GLY A 297 16.15 1.56 23.13
CA GLY A 297 17.11 2.24 22.25
C GLY A 297 17.97 1.32 21.36
N HIS A 298 17.78 0.00 21.35
CA HIS A 298 18.52 -0.91 20.47
C HIS A 298 18.05 -0.86 19.02
N LEU A 299 16.78 -0.54 18.80
CA LEU A 299 16.16 -0.46 17.49
C LEU A 299 15.84 1.00 17.16
N ALA A 300 15.98 1.35 15.89
CA ALA A 300 15.67 2.68 15.39
C ALA A 300 14.84 2.61 14.11
N ILE A 301 13.89 3.55 14.00
CA ILE A 301 13.20 3.85 12.75
C ILE A 301 13.69 5.19 12.22
N SER A 302 14.19 5.20 10.99
CA SER A 302 14.59 6.43 10.29
C SER A 302 13.87 6.53 8.95
N TRP A 303 14.13 7.60 8.20
CA TRP A 303 13.66 7.75 6.84
C TRP A 303 14.74 8.30 5.93
N VAL A 304 14.64 7.93 4.66
CA VAL A 304 15.46 8.52 3.61
C VAL A 304 14.60 9.49 2.80
N CYS A 305 15.12 10.70 2.66
CA CYS A 305 14.52 11.70 1.79
C CYS A 305 15.01 11.55 0.35
N ASP A 306 14.13 11.87 -0.58
CA ASP A 306 14.49 12.09 -1.98
C ASP A 306 15.46 13.26 -2.10
N GLU A 307 16.58 13.07 -2.81
CA GLU A 307 17.62 14.08 -2.94
C GLU A 307 17.13 15.35 -3.66
N ILE A 308 16.17 15.21 -4.58
CA ILE A 308 15.68 16.31 -5.41
C ILE A 308 14.57 17.09 -4.70
N THR A 309 13.57 16.38 -4.18
CA THR A 309 12.37 16.97 -3.58
C THR A 309 12.50 17.21 -2.09
N GLY A 310 13.47 16.58 -1.41
CA GLY A 310 13.64 16.62 0.04
C GLY A 310 12.53 15.89 0.81
N ARG A 311 11.65 15.15 0.11
CA ARG A 311 10.52 14.47 0.74
C ARG A 311 10.92 13.09 1.27
N PRO A 312 10.44 12.68 2.46
CA PRO A 312 10.57 11.30 2.91
C PRO A 312 9.96 10.34 1.88
N GLN A 313 10.78 9.42 1.37
CA GLN A 313 10.34 8.40 0.42
C GLN A 313 10.36 7.00 0.99
N ARG A 314 11.22 6.75 1.98
CA ARG A 314 11.45 5.41 2.50
C ARG A 314 11.53 5.45 4.02
N LEU A 315 10.91 4.48 4.69
CA LEU A 315 11.18 4.18 6.09
C LEU A 315 12.21 3.06 6.17
N VAL A 316 13.18 3.25 7.06
CA VAL A 316 14.25 2.29 7.34
C VAL A 316 14.11 1.84 8.78
N VAL A 317 14.09 0.52 8.99
CA VAL A 317 14.10 -0.08 10.32
C VAL A 317 15.42 -0.82 10.49
N GLY A 318 16.07 -0.69 11.64
CA GLY A 318 17.30 -1.41 11.93
C GLY A 318 17.76 -1.23 13.36
N PHE A 319 19.00 -1.64 13.63
CA PHE A 319 19.66 -1.38 14.91
C PHE A 319 20.09 0.08 15.00
N ALA A 320 20.09 0.62 16.23
CA ALA A 320 20.63 1.94 16.49
C ALA A 320 22.14 1.98 16.14
N PRO A 321 22.69 3.12 15.69
CA PRO A 321 24.07 3.18 15.17
C PRO A 321 25.15 2.82 16.19
N ASP A 322 24.85 2.98 17.47
CA ASP A 322 25.71 2.67 18.61
C ASP A 322 25.48 1.26 19.17
N PHE A 323 24.57 0.49 18.56
CA PHE A 323 24.23 -0.85 19.01
C PHE A 323 25.01 -1.92 18.26
N GLU A 324 26.06 -2.43 18.90
CA GLU A 324 26.90 -3.50 18.34
C GLU A 324 26.43 -4.90 18.77
N SER A 325 26.59 -5.88 17.87
CA SER A 325 26.40 -7.31 18.15
C SER A 325 25.00 -7.71 18.65
N PRO A 326 23.96 -7.57 17.80
CA PRO A 326 22.59 -7.89 18.19
C PRO A 326 22.40 -9.36 18.54
N THR A 327 21.76 -9.62 19.69
CA THR A 327 21.32 -10.96 20.10
C THR A 327 20.25 -11.50 19.15
N VAL A 328 20.05 -12.81 19.15
CA VAL A 328 18.98 -13.46 18.35
C VAL A 328 17.60 -12.89 18.69
N ASP A 329 17.32 -12.62 19.97
CA ASP A 329 16.04 -12.04 20.39
C ASP A 329 15.83 -10.63 19.81
N GLN A 330 16.88 -9.82 19.73
CA GLN A 330 16.83 -8.48 19.13
C GLN A 330 16.66 -8.55 17.61
N GLN A 331 17.28 -9.52 16.95
CA GLN A 331 17.06 -9.79 15.53
C GLN A 331 15.59 -10.18 15.25
N ILE A 332 15.01 -11.06 16.07
CA ILE A 332 13.59 -11.43 15.97
C ILE A 332 12.70 -10.19 16.19
N ARG A 333 13.02 -9.34 17.16
CA ARG A 333 12.30 -8.09 17.40
C ARG A 333 12.38 -7.15 16.21
N LEU A 334 13.55 -6.97 15.59
CA LEU A 334 13.72 -6.17 14.38
C LEU A 334 12.76 -6.64 13.27
N VAL A 335 12.63 -7.95 13.06
CA VAL A 335 11.67 -8.49 12.08
C VAL A 335 10.23 -8.18 12.46
N GLY A 336 9.85 -8.33 13.74
CA GLY A 336 8.52 -7.99 14.22
C GLY A 336 8.17 -6.51 14.06
N VAL A 337 9.13 -5.62 14.33
CA VAL A 337 8.99 -4.16 14.11
C VAL A 337 8.83 -3.89 12.61
N PHE A 338 9.64 -4.51 11.76
CA PHE A 338 9.54 -4.32 10.32
C PHE A 338 8.22 -4.82 9.73
N ASP A 339 7.72 -5.97 10.16
CA ASP A 339 6.39 -6.46 9.75
C ASP A 339 5.27 -5.49 10.18
N CYS A 340 5.38 -4.88 11.37
CA CYS A 340 4.48 -3.81 11.80
C CYS A 340 4.54 -2.59 10.87
N VAL A 341 5.73 -2.13 10.51
CA VAL A 341 5.90 -0.99 9.59
C VAL A 341 5.32 -1.31 8.21
N VAL A 342 5.58 -2.49 7.65
CA VAL A 342 5.02 -2.92 6.35
C VAL A 342 3.50 -3.02 6.41
N SER A 343 2.96 -3.60 7.48
CA SER A 343 1.52 -3.69 7.72
C SER A 343 0.86 -2.32 7.87
N TRP A 344 1.54 -1.38 8.53
CA TRP A 344 1.12 0.01 8.63
C TRP A 344 1.11 0.69 7.25
N VAL A 345 2.19 0.60 6.45
CA VAL A 345 2.23 1.16 5.09
C VAL A 345 1.11 0.59 4.22
N ARG A 346 0.84 -0.72 4.32
CA ARG A 346 -0.30 -1.35 3.66
C ARG A 346 -1.62 -0.72 4.08
N SER A 347 -1.84 -0.51 5.37
CA SER A 347 -3.07 0.10 5.89
C SER A 347 -3.25 1.53 5.36
N VAL A 348 -2.17 2.32 5.28
CA VAL A 348 -2.19 3.65 4.67
C VAL A 348 -2.54 3.56 3.18
N ARG A 349 -1.93 2.65 2.41
CA ARG A 349 -2.29 2.42 0.99
C ARG A 349 -3.75 2.02 0.80
N GLN A 350 -4.40 1.49 1.85
CA GLN A 350 -5.82 1.14 1.88
C GLN A 350 -6.72 2.27 2.39
N GLY A 351 -6.15 3.43 2.73
CA GLY A 351 -6.87 4.63 3.15
C GLY A 351 -6.97 4.82 4.66
N SER A 352 -6.25 4.05 5.49
CA SER A 352 -6.24 4.30 6.93
C SER A 352 -5.49 5.59 7.26
N GLY A 353 -6.04 6.36 8.21
CA GLY A 353 -5.43 7.55 8.80
C GLY A 353 -4.70 7.32 10.11
N THR A 354 -4.40 6.07 10.44
CA THR A 354 -3.76 5.73 11.71
C THR A 354 -2.28 6.11 11.67
N SER A 355 -1.83 6.92 12.64
CA SER A 355 -0.41 7.27 12.78
C SER A 355 0.44 6.08 13.18
N LEU A 356 1.74 6.13 12.90
CA LEU A 356 2.68 5.04 13.11
C LEU A 356 2.77 4.65 14.60
N ASP A 357 2.93 5.60 15.51
CA ASP A 357 2.94 5.38 16.97
C ASP A 357 1.67 4.67 17.45
N HIS A 358 0.54 5.08 16.91
CA HIS A 358 -0.74 4.50 17.26
C HIS A 358 -0.81 3.04 16.78
N TYR A 359 -0.34 2.78 15.57
CA TYR A 359 -0.29 1.44 15.00
C TYR A 359 0.63 0.50 15.78
N PHE A 360 1.77 1.00 16.29
CA PHE A 360 2.65 0.24 17.18
C PHE A 360 1.97 -0.10 18.50
N ASN A 361 1.37 0.89 19.17
CA ASN A 361 0.63 0.69 20.42
C ASN A 361 -0.50 -0.35 20.30
N VAL A 362 -1.15 -0.38 19.14
CA VAL A 362 -2.19 -1.36 18.82
C VAL A 362 -1.62 -2.78 18.78
N ARG A 363 -0.51 -2.95 18.07
CA ARG A 363 0.00 -4.25 17.60
C ARG A 363 1.21 -4.77 18.37
N ALA A 364 1.69 -4.05 19.37
CA ALA A 364 2.78 -4.48 20.25
C ALA A 364 2.50 -5.84 20.92
N ASP A 365 1.24 -6.22 21.13
CA ASP A 365 0.87 -7.55 21.66
C ASP A 365 0.95 -8.66 20.58
N ASP A 366 0.80 -8.32 19.29
CA ASP A 366 0.81 -9.28 18.18
C ASP A 366 2.22 -9.56 17.65
N THR A 367 3.17 -8.62 17.80
CA THR A 367 4.56 -8.77 17.32
C THR A 367 5.31 -9.94 17.96
N GLN A 368 4.94 -10.35 19.17
CA GLN A 368 5.58 -11.47 19.87
C GLN A 368 5.20 -12.86 19.32
N ARG A 369 4.23 -12.95 18.41
CA ARG A 369 3.65 -14.23 17.96
C ARG A 369 3.88 -14.57 16.49
N LEU A 370 4.61 -13.74 15.76
CA LEU A 370 4.71 -13.89 14.31
C LEU A 370 5.82 -14.89 13.94
N ASP A 371 5.45 -15.86 13.11
CA ASP A 371 6.39 -16.56 12.24
C ASP A 371 6.88 -15.54 11.19
N PRO A 372 8.17 -15.15 11.23
CA PRO A 372 8.75 -14.15 10.33
C PRO A 372 8.56 -14.48 8.85
N SER A 373 8.58 -15.77 8.52
CA SER A 373 8.67 -16.25 7.14
C SER A 373 7.30 -16.28 6.43
N GLY A 374 6.24 -16.67 7.14
CA GLY A 374 4.90 -16.80 6.57
C GLY A 374 4.14 -15.48 6.42
N THR A 375 4.32 -14.57 7.38
CA THR A 375 3.52 -13.34 7.48
C THR A 375 3.93 -12.34 6.40
N ILE A 376 5.23 -12.10 6.27
CA ILE A 376 5.81 -11.14 5.34
C ILE A 376 5.49 -11.56 3.89
N ALA A 377 5.70 -12.83 3.52
CA ALA A 377 5.37 -13.35 2.20
C ALA A 377 3.86 -13.28 1.85
N HIS A 378 2.97 -13.43 2.84
CA HIS A 378 1.53 -13.30 2.64
C HIS A 378 1.09 -11.83 2.50
N VAL A 379 1.69 -10.94 3.28
CA VAL A 379 1.47 -9.50 3.19
C VAL A 379 1.91 -9.00 1.81
N TRP A 380 3.05 -9.45 1.30
CA TRP A 380 3.60 -9.09 -0.02
C TRP A 380 2.67 -9.41 -1.19
N LYS A 381 2.05 -10.60 -1.21
CA LYS A 381 1.22 -11.05 -2.34
C LYS A 381 -0.06 -10.23 -2.57
N ASN A 382 -0.50 -9.45 -1.59
CA ASN A 382 -1.82 -8.82 -1.60
C ASN A 382 -1.77 -7.28 -1.53
N LEU A 383 -0.60 -6.68 -1.70
CA LEU A 383 -0.46 -5.23 -1.75
C LEU A 383 -0.93 -4.70 -3.12
N PRO A 384 -1.73 -3.62 -3.17
CA PRO A 384 -1.98 -2.92 -4.42
C PRO A 384 -0.63 -2.36 -4.92
N VAL A 385 -0.12 -2.98 -5.97
CA VAL A 385 1.16 -2.61 -6.62
C VAL A 385 1.04 -1.22 -7.28
N ASP A 386 -0.18 -0.81 -7.64
CA ASP A 386 -0.43 0.44 -8.35
C ASP A 386 -0.63 1.62 -7.38
N GLU A 387 0.39 2.49 -7.29
CA GLU A 387 0.37 3.73 -6.50
C GLU A 387 -0.83 4.62 -6.83
N MET A 388 -1.27 4.66 -8.10
CA MET A 388 -2.40 5.47 -8.51
C MET A 388 -3.74 4.90 -8.05
N ARG A 389 -3.87 3.58 -8.00
CA ARG A 389 -5.04 2.94 -7.35
C ARG A 389 -5.06 3.23 -5.85
N ALA A 390 -3.91 3.15 -5.18
CA ALA A 390 -3.82 3.45 -3.76
C ALA A 390 -4.22 4.90 -3.48
N PHE A 391 -3.73 5.86 -4.27
CA PHE A 391 -4.12 7.27 -4.18
C PHE A 391 -5.63 7.50 -4.31
N HIS A 392 -6.25 6.93 -5.35
CA HIS A 392 -7.70 7.05 -5.54
C HIS A 392 -8.49 6.38 -4.41
N LEU A 393 -8.01 5.24 -3.91
CA LEU A 393 -8.63 4.55 -2.78
C LEU A 393 -8.57 5.44 -1.52
N VAL A 394 -7.41 6.00 -1.18
CA VAL A 394 -7.28 6.91 -0.02
C VAL A 394 -8.15 8.14 -0.18
N THR A 395 -8.15 8.77 -1.35
CA THR A 395 -9.00 9.93 -1.65
C THR A 395 -10.48 9.60 -1.42
N ARG A 396 -10.93 8.43 -1.89
CA ARG A 396 -12.29 7.95 -1.66
C ARG A 396 -12.56 7.69 -0.18
N MET A 397 -11.68 6.98 0.51
CA MET A 397 -11.84 6.63 1.92
C MET A 397 -11.95 7.90 2.77
N ASN A 398 -11.19 8.95 2.47
CA ASN A 398 -11.30 10.25 3.15
C ASN A 398 -12.65 10.91 2.92
N ARG A 399 -13.14 10.95 1.68
CA ARG A 399 -14.47 11.50 1.38
C ARG A 399 -15.56 10.72 2.13
N LEU A 400 -15.50 9.39 2.11
CA LEU A 400 -16.46 8.55 2.82
C LEU A 400 -16.34 8.74 4.34
N ARG A 401 -15.14 8.96 4.87
CA ARG A 401 -14.90 9.26 6.29
C ARG A 401 -15.51 10.60 6.69
N GLU A 402 -15.41 11.63 5.86
CA GLU A 402 -16.06 12.92 6.09
C GLU A 402 -17.59 12.80 6.06
N GLU A 403 -18.13 11.98 5.14
CA GLU A 403 -19.56 11.73 4.99
C GLU A 403 -20.13 10.89 6.15
N TRP A 404 -19.47 9.79 6.50
CA TRP A 404 -19.97 8.78 7.44
C TRP A 404 -19.50 9.00 8.88
N GLY A 405 -18.39 9.73 9.06
CA GLY A 405 -17.77 9.98 10.36
C GLY A 405 -18.72 10.56 11.41
N PRO A 406 -19.52 11.61 11.11
CA PRO A 406 -20.48 12.17 12.06
C PRO A 406 -21.54 11.16 12.52
N GLU A 407 -22.03 10.29 11.62
CA GLU A 407 -23.02 9.26 11.96
C GLU A 407 -22.40 8.18 12.86
N ILE A 408 -21.20 7.71 12.52
CA ILE A 408 -20.45 6.75 13.35
C ILE A 408 -20.19 7.34 14.74
N LEU A 409 -19.75 8.60 14.83
CA LEU A 409 -19.55 9.28 16.11
C LEU A 409 -20.84 9.35 16.91
N GLN A 410 -21.97 9.64 16.27
CA GLN A 410 -23.26 9.66 16.94
C GLN A 410 -23.63 8.28 17.50
N ILE A 411 -23.40 7.20 16.75
CA ILE A 411 -23.61 5.82 17.22
C ILE A 411 -22.72 5.54 18.45
N LEU A 412 -21.44 5.92 18.39
CA LEU A 412 -20.49 5.70 19.48
C LEU A 412 -20.80 6.55 20.73
N GLN A 413 -21.38 7.75 20.56
CA GLN A 413 -21.72 8.68 21.64
C GLN A 413 -23.06 8.36 22.33
N LYS A 414 -24.07 7.90 21.59
CA LYS A 414 -25.40 7.53 22.13
C LYS A 414 -25.36 6.36 23.13
N SER A 415 -24.22 5.68 23.25
CA SER A 415 -24.10 4.35 23.84
C SER A 415 -23.74 4.27 25.32
N LEU A 416 -24.26 5.19 26.13
CA LEU A 416 -24.28 4.96 27.59
C LEU A 416 -25.44 4.04 28.01
N GLU A 417 -26.49 3.85 27.19
CA GLU A 417 -27.70 3.09 27.56
C GLU A 417 -28.04 1.90 26.62
N GLU A 418 -27.63 1.92 25.34
CA GLU A 418 -27.89 0.83 24.36
C GLU A 418 -26.57 0.22 23.82
N GLU A 419 -26.59 -1.07 23.43
CA GLU A 419 -25.42 -1.80 22.92
C GLU A 419 -24.85 -1.16 21.61
N PRO A 420 -23.76 -0.38 21.66
CA PRO A 420 -23.21 0.36 20.50
C PRO A 420 -22.86 -0.56 19.35
N LEU A 421 -22.36 -1.74 19.71
CA LEU A 421 -21.88 -2.75 18.77
C LEU A 421 -23.00 -3.25 17.87
N LYS A 422 -24.22 -3.37 18.39
CA LYS A 422 -25.38 -3.80 17.60
C LYS A 422 -25.78 -2.73 16.58
N GLN A 423 -25.83 -1.46 17.00
CA GLN A 423 -26.14 -0.34 16.11
C GLN A 423 -25.05 -0.16 15.05
N LEU A 424 -23.77 -0.23 15.44
CA LEU A 424 -22.65 -0.09 14.51
C LEU A 424 -22.60 -1.24 13.50
N ASN A 425 -22.89 -2.47 13.93
CA ASN A 425 -23.04 -3.60 13.00
C ASN A 425 -24.21 -3.38 12.05
N ALA A 426 -25.39 -2.98 12.54
CA ALA A 426 -26.54 -2.68 11.68
C ALA A 426 -26.19 -1.62 10.63
N TRP A 427 -25.49 -0.56 11.03
CA TRP A 427 -24.99 0.48 10.14
C TRP A 427 -24.00 -0.05 9.10
N VAL A 428 -23.06 -0.92 9.48
CA VAL A 428 -22.11 -1.54 8.53
C VAL A 428 -22.85 -2.32 7.43
N PHE A 429 -23.93 -3.03 7.77
CA PHE A 429 -24.62 -3.93 6.85
C PHE A 429 -25.80 -3.30 6.09
N GLN A 430 -26.16 -2.04 6.36
CA GLN A 430 -27.41 -1.43 5.85
C GLN A 430 -27.52 -1.39 4.32
N ASP A 431 -26.41 -1.22 3.59
CA ASP A 431 -26.38 -1.04 2.13
C ASP A 431 -25.90 -2.29 1.35
N GLY A 432 -25.63 -3.39 2.06
CA GLY A 432 -25.12 -4.62 1.45
C GLY A 432 -23.68 -4.54 0.91
N PHE A 433 -23.32 -5.51 0.07
CA PHE A 433 -21.94 -6.01 -0.04
C PHE A 433 -20.88 -5.25 -0.85
N PRO A 434 -21.11 -4.18 -1.62
CA PRO A 434 -19.96 -3.45 -2.15
C PRO A 434 -19.32 -2.54 -1.09
N PHE A 435 -20.00 -2.23 0.02
CA PHE A 435 -19.56 -1.21 0.98
C PHE A 435 -19.23 -1.73 2.36
N VAL A 436 -19.57 -2.98 2.71
CA VAL A 436 -19.36 -3.54 4.06
C VAL A 436 -17.91 -3.39 4.52
N ASP A 437 -16.94 -3.82 3.71
CA ASP A 437 -15.52 -3.73 4.10
C ASP A 437 -15.06 -2.28 4.30
N GLN A 438 -15.57 -1.35 3.48
CA GLN A 438 -15.26 0.08 3.58
C GLN A 438 -15.87 0.70 4.85
N ARG A 439 -17.13 0.36 5.14
CA ARG A 439 -17.83 0.78 6.35
C ARG A 439 -17.13 0.26 7.60
N ILE A 440 -16.69 -1.01 7.63
CA ILE A 440 -15.92 -1.57 8.75
C ILE A 440 -14.63 -0.77 8.96
N ASN A 441 -13.85 -0.55 7.90
CA ASN A 441 -12.58 0.17 8.01
C ASN A 441 -12.78 1.61 8.50
N ILE A 442 -13.76 2.34 7.96
CA ILE A 442 -14.03 3.73 8.38
C ILE A 442 -14.54 3.78 9.82
N ALA A 443 -15.42 2.87 10.21
CA ALA A 443 -15.92 2.80 11.58
C ALA A 443 -14.82 2.44 12.59
N GLU A 444 -13.92 1.53 12.23
CA GLU A 444 -12.72 1.21 13.02
C GLU A 444 -11.83 2.45 13.21
N ASP A 445 -11.46 3.11 12.11
CA ASP A 445 -10.61 4.31 12.12
C ASP A 445 -11.25 5.46 12.91
N VAL A 446 -12.55 5.71 12.73
CA VAL A 446 -13.30 6.75 13.45
C VAL A 446 -13.38 6.42 14.94
N TRP A 447 -13.64 5.17 15.30
CA TRP A 447 -13.71 4.77 16.71
C TRP A 447 -12.34 4.89 17.39
N ILE A 448 -11.30 4.39 16.74
CA ILE A 448 -9.92 4.52 17.21
C ILE A 448 -9.59 5.97 17.55
N GLU A 449 -9.82 6.88 16.60
CA GLU A 449 -9.57 8.30 16.77
C GLU A 449 -10.42 8.92 17.90
N ALA A 450 -11.73 8.66 17.86
CA ALA A 450 -12.68 9.21 18.84
C ALA A 450 -12.33 8.79 20.28
N SER A 451 -11.75 7.60 20.45
CA SER A 451 -11.39 7.07 21.76
C SER A 451 -10.10 7.65 22.36
N GLY A 452 -9.34 8.45 21.60
CA GLY A 452 -8.04 8.98 22.02
C GLY A 452 -7.07 7.88 22.44
N GLY A 453 -7.13 6.72 21.77
CA GLY A 453 -6.30 5.55 22.05
C GLY A 453 -6.83 4.58 23.11
N ARG A 454 -7.76 4.98 23.98
CA ARG A 454 -8.27 4.08 25.05
C ARG A 454 -9.20 2.98 24.53
N GLY A 455 -9.83 3.19 23.37
CA GLY A 455 -10.80 2.28 22.76
C GLY A 455 -10.23 1.37 21.68
N ILE A 456 -8.94 1.48 21.37
CA ILE A 456 -8.27 0.79 20.25
C ILE A 456 -8.58 -0.70 20.21
N ARG A 457 -8.24 -1.41 21.28
CA ARG A 457 -8.38 -2.88 21.34
C ARG A 457 -9.82 -3.31 21.12
N ARG A 458 -10.78 -2.51 21.60
CA ARG A 458 -12.21 -2.75 21.40
C ARG A 458 -12.62 -2.50 19.96
N ALA A 459 -12.18 -1.40 19.35
CA ALA A 459 -12.47 -1.07 17.95
C ALA A 459 -11.93 -2.16 17.00
N ILE A 460 -10.72 -2.63 17.21
CA ILE A 460 -10.09 -3.67 16.38
C ILE A 460 -10.73 -5.03 16.60
N SER A 461 -10.98 -5.40 17.86
CA SER A 461 -11.70 -6.64 18.17
C SER A 461 -13.09 -6.64 17.53
N TRP A 462 -13.78 -5.50 17.54
CA TRP A 462 -15.05 -5.33 16.86
C TRP A 462 -14.89 -5.47 15.34
N ALA A 463 -13.95 -4.75 14.73
CA ALA A 463 -13.74 -4.78 13.28
C ALA A 463 -13.37 -6.19 12.79
N ALA A 464 -12.53 -6.92 13.53
CA ALA A 464 -12.22 -8.32 13.25
C ALA A 464 -13.46 -9.22 13.31
N GLN A 465 -14.34 -9.01 14.29
CA GLN A 465 -15.60 -9.74 14.39
C GLN A 465 -16.56 -9.37 13.23
N ALA A 466 -16.71 -8.09 12.91
CA ALA A 466 -17.53 -7.62 11.80
C ALA A 466 -17.06 -8.17 10.45
N ARG A 467 -15.74 -8.26 10.22
CA ARG A 467 -15.17 -8.90 9.02
C ARG A 467 -15.50 -10.39 8.94
N LYS A 468 -15.45 -11.11 10.06
CA LYS A 468 -15.86 -12.53 10.10
C LYS A 468 -17.34 -12.70 9.76
N GLU A 469 -18.19 -11.81 10.26
CA GLU A 469 -19.64 -11.80 9.95
C GLU A 469 -19.90 -11.45 8.48
N ALA A 470 -19.16 -10.48 7.94
CA ALA A 470 -19.20 -10.14 6.54
C ALA A 470 -18.86 -11.35 5.64
N LEU A 471 -17.79 -12.08 5.95
CA LEU A 471 -17.43 -13.29 5.19
C LEU A 471 -18.56 -14.34 5.19
N LYS A 472 -19.23 -14.54 6.33
CA LYS A 472 -20.39 -15.44 6.43
C LYS A 472 -21.55 -14.96 5.56
N PHE A 473 -21.88 -13.67 5.64
CA PHE A 473 -22.95 -13.07 4.85
C PHE A 473 -22.68 -13.21 3.34
N ARG A 474 -21.44 -12.96 2.89
CA ARG A 474 -21.03 -13.12 1.49
C ARG A 474 -21.22 -14.55 0.99
N ALA A 475 -20.88 -15.54 1.82
CA ALA A 475 -21.05 -16.95 1.48
C ALA A 475 -22.53 -17.34 1.33
N THR A 476 -23.42 -16.75 2.13
CA THR A 476 -24.87 -16.99 2.02
C THR A 476 -25.50 -16.27 0.83
N SER A 477 -25.08 -15.04 0.50
CA SER A 477 -25.65 -14.29 -0.62
C SER A 477 -25.28 -14.85 -2.00
N THR A 478 -24.23 -15.67 -2.11
CA THR A 478 -23.81 -16.27 -3.37
C THR A 478 -24.65 -17.52 -3.74
N ARG A 479 -25.50 -18.01 -2.83
CA ARG A 479 -26.34 -19.20 -3.03
C ARG A 479 -27.77 -18.90 -3.51
N TYR A 480 -28.13 -17.63 -3.58
CA TYR A 480 -29.39 -17.14 -4.15
C TYR A 480 -29.09 -16.43 -5.47
#